data_AF-B4S9E8-F1
#
_entry.id   AF-B4S9E8-F1
#
_cell.length_a   1.000
_cell.length_b   1.000
_cell.length_c   1.000
_cell.angle_alpha   90.00
_cell.angle_beta   90.00
_cell.angle_gamma   90.00
#
_symmetry.space_group_name_H-M   'P 1'
#
loop_
_entity.id
_entity.type
_entity.pdbx_description
1 polymer ?
#
loop_
_entity_poly.entity_id
_entity_poly.type
_entity_poly.pdbx_seq_one_letter_code
_entity_poly.pdbx_strand_id
1 'polypeptide(L)'
;MDWYTLLKFIHVTSFALWLGTVFASIFLLRTLEPVLTGSEKEIARYPEFLKTYIKLETSVADKGFKTTVISGLLLALFFHGWTLWVFVKIGLIILQVVLTMSYIIKAIQPLSYPCSPGDYANWYKLFSISLTMFALVLLVTFFLL
;
A
#
# COMPACT_ATOMS: atom_id res chain seq x y z
N MET A 1 20.33 23.07 -0.16
CA MET A 1 18.93 22.63 -0.03
C MET A 1 18.50 22.89 1.41
N ASP A 2 17.45 23.66 1.64
CA ASP A 2 16.99 23.93 3.01
C ASP A 2 16.33 22.68 3.63
N TRP A 3 16.27 22.64 4.97
CA TRP A 3 15.73 21.50 5.73
C TRP A 3 14.27 21.20 5.38
N TYR A 4 13.49 22.23 5.06
CA TYR A 4 12.11 22.10 4.62
C TYR A 4 12.01 21.30 3.30
N THR A 5 12.80 21.69 2.30
CA THR A 5 12.84 21.06 0.98
C THR A 5 13.33 19.62 1.05
N LEU A 6 14.34 19.35 1.88
CA LEU A 6 14.81 17.98 2.12
C LEU A 6 13.71 17.11 2.71
N LEU A 7 13.04 17.60 3.77
CA LEU A 7 12.00 16.84 4.44
C LEU A 7 10.78 16.61 3.54
N LYS A 8 10.39 17.61 2.75
CA LYS A 8 9.36 17.50 1.73
C LYS A 8 9.73 16.48 0.65
N PHE A 9 10.97 16.49 0.18
CA PHE A 9 11.46 15.52 -0.80
C PHE A 9 11.39 14.09 -0.26
N ILE A 10 11.85 13.87 0.98
CA ILE A 10 11.75 12.57 1.67
C ILE A 10 10.29 12.13 1.78
N HIS A 11 9.40 13.04 2.19
CA HIS A 11 7.98 12.76 2.35
C HIS A 11 7.33 12.32 1.03
N VAL A 12 7.49 13.11 -0.03
CA VAL A 12 6.92 12.85 -1.35
C VAL A 12 7.49 11.56 -1.95
N THR A 13 8.80 11.36 -1.84
CA THR A 13 9.46 10.15 -2.37
C THR A 13 9.01 8.90 -1.63
N SER A 14 8.87 8.97 -0.30
CA SER A 14 8.39 7.85 0.51
C SER A 14 6.93 7.51 0.19
N PHE A 15 6.10 8.52 -0.03
CA PHE A 15 4.71 8.34 -0.45
C PHE A 15 4.64 7.69 -1.83
N ALA A 16 5.46 8.17 -2.78
CA ALA A 16 5.55 7.60 -4.11
C ALA A 16 6.07 6.15 -4.10
N LEU A 17 7.03 5.83 -3.23
CA LEU A 17 7.50 4.45 -3.04
C LEU A 17 6.39 3.56 -2.52
N TRP A 18 5.65 4.00 -1.50
CA TRP A 18 4.54 3.25 -0.93
C TRP A 18 3.40 3.02 -1.95
N LEU A 19 3.03 4.04 -2.73
CA LEU A 19 2.07 3.88 -3.82
C LEU A 19 2.62 2.96 -4.92
N GLY A 20 3.90 3.10 -5.26
CA GLY A 20 4.58 2.31 -6.28
C GLY A 20 4.62 0.83 -5.96
N THR A 21 4.78 0.43 -4.70
CA THR A 21 4.70 -0.99 -4.32
C THR A 21 3.32 -1.56 -4.58
N VAL A 22 2.24 -0.81 -4.32
CA VAL A 22 0.88 -1.26 -4.62
C VAL A 22 0.68 -1.49 -6.11
N PHE A 23 1.18 -0.60 -6.96
CA PHE A 23 1.15 -0.81 -8.41
C PHE A 23 1.98 -2.03 -8.84
N ALA A 24 3.19 -2.19 -8.31
CA ALA A 24 4.02 -3.35 -8.60
C ALA A 24 3.32 -4.67 -8.22
N SER A 25 2.64 -4.69 -7.07
CA SER A 25 1.86 -5.84 -6.59
C SER A 25 0.70 -6.19 -7.52
N ILE A 26 0.01 -5.19 -8.06
CA ILE A 26 -1.07 -5.41 -9.04
C ILE A 26 -0.51 -6.10 -10.29
N PHE A 27 0.58 -5.58 -10.85
CA PHE A 27 1.18 -6.16 -12.06
C PHE A 27 1.69 -7.57 -11.82
N LEU A 28 2.37 -7.81 -10.70
CA LEU A 28 2.86 -9.14 -10.40
C LEU A 28 1.71 -10.13 -10.19
N LEU A 29 0.72 -9.78 -9.37
CA LEU A 29 -0.40 -10.67 -9.11
C LEU A 29 -1.17 -10.97 -10.39
N ARG A 30 -1.44 -9.96 -11.22
CA ARG A 30 -2.06 -10.20 -12.53
C ARG A 30 -1.25 -11.18 -13.40
N THR A 31 0.08 -11.09 -13.35
CA THR A 31 0.98 -12.00 -14.08
C THR A 31 0.94 -13.43 -13.51
N LEU A 32 0.75 -13.56 -12.20
CA LEU A 32 0.74 -14.84 -11.50
C LEU A 32 -0.64 -15.48 -11.41
N GLU A 33 -1.72 -14.76 -11.73
CA GLU A 33 -3.10 -15.27 -11.70
C GLU A 33 -3.25 -16.64 -12.38
N PRO A 34 -2.78 -16.87 -13.64
CA PRO A 34 -2.95 -18.16 -14.29
C PRO A 34 -2.27 -19.32 -13.54
N VAL A 35 -1.16 -19.03 -12.86
CA VAL A 35 -0.40 -20.02 -12.09
C VAL A 35 -1.08 -20.27 -10.74
N LEU A 36 -1.57 -19.22 -10.09
CA LEU A 36 -2.18 -19.28 -8.75
C LEU A 36 -3.62 -19.78 -8.76
N THR A 37 -4.28 -19.78 -9.93
CA THR A 37 -5.59 -20.40 -10.14
C THR A 37 -5.52 -21.70 -10.95
N GLY A 38 -4.31 -22.14 -11.31
CA GLY A 38 -4.06 -23.34 -12.12
C GLY A 38 -4.06 -24.63 -11.30
N SER A 39 -3.40 -25.66 -11.81
CA SER A 39 -3.25 -26.95 -11.14
C SER A 39 -2.14 -26.94 -10.08
N GLU A 40 -2.22 -27.81 -9.07
CA GLU A 40 -1.18 -27.94 -8.03
C GLU A 40 0.23 -28.19 -8.59
N LYS A 41 0.33 -28.85 -9.75
CA LYS A 41 1.60 -29.10 -10.44
C LYS A 41 2.27 -27.82 -10.96
N GLU A 42 1.50 -26.80 -11.31
CA GLU A 42 2.00 -25.50 -11.79
C GLU A 42 2.47 -24.64 -10.61
N ILE A 43 1.81 -24.76 -9.47
CA ILE A 43 2.13 -24.03 -8.23
C ILE A 43 3.42 -24.51 -7.60
N ALA A 44 3.75 -25.80 -7.71
CA ALA A 44 4.98 -26.38 -7.16
C ALA A 44 6.28 -25.68 -7.64
N ARG A 45 6.24 -24.91 -8.73
CA ARG A 45 7.39 -24.16 -9.27
C ARG A 45 7.59 -22.74 -8.71
N TYR A 46 6.60 -22.17 -8.03
CA TYR A 46 6.61 -20.75 -7.64
C TYR A 46 6.43 -20.41 -6.14
N PRO A 47 6.41 -21.35 -5.16
CA PRO A 47 6.07 -20.98 -3.79
C PRO A 47 7.18 -20.17 -3.12
N GLU A 48 8.45 -20.45 -3.43
CA GLU A 48 9.59 -19.65 -2.94
C GLU A 48 9.63 -18.26 -3.56
N PHE A 49 9.33 -18.13 -4.85
CA PHE A 49 9.27 -16.84 -5.52
C PHE A 49 8.16 -15.96 -4.94
N LEU A 50 6.95 -16.51 -4.78
CA LEU A 50 5.81 -15.78 -4.24
C LEU A 50 6.07 -15.33 -2.79
N LYS A 51 6.60 -16.22 -1.94
CA LYS A 51 6.97 -15.88 -0.55
C LYS A 51 8.04 -14.80 -0.50
N THR A 52 9.08 -14.91 -1.32
CA THR A 52 10.18 -13.94 -1.36
C THR A 52 9.69 -12.58 -1.83
N TYR A 53 8.87 -12.56 -2.88
CA TYR A 53 8.28 -11.33 -3.38
C TYR A 53 7.38 -10.66 -2.34
N ILE A 54 6.42 -11.39 -1.77
CA ILE A 54 5.50 -10.82 -0.77
C ILE A 54 6.28 -10.25 0.42
N LYS A 55 7.34 -10.95 0.87
CA LYS A 55 8.21 -10.47 1.96
C LYS A 55 8.95 -9.18 1.58
N LEU A 56 9.49 -9.09 0.38
CA LEU A 56 10.18 -7.89 -0.12
C LEU A 56 9.20 -6.73 -0.29
N GLU A 57 8.07 -6.98 -0.93
CA GLU A 57 7.01 -6.01 -1.18
C GLU A 57 6.48 -5.43 0.13
N THR A 58 6.13 -6.28 1.09
CA THR A 58 5.67 -5.85 2.42
C THR A 58 6.75 -5.01 3.12
N SER A 59 8.03 -5.39 2.99
CA SER A 59 9.13 -4.64 3.61
C SER A 59 9.30 -3.25 2.99
N VAL A 60 9.23 -3.13 1.66
CA VAL A 60 9.36 -1.84 0.98
C VAL A 60 8.14 -0.97 1.24
N ALA A 61 6.93 -1.55 1.19
CA ALA A 61 5.68 -0.86 1.48
C ALA A 61 5.66 -0.33 2.93
N ASP A 62 6.05 -1.15 3.90
CA ASP A 62 6.12 -0.77 5.32
C ASP A 62 7.14 0.34 5.57
N LYS A 63 8.32 0.26 4.96
CA LYS A 63 9.33 1.34 5.04
C LYS A 63 8.80 2.64 4.42
N GLY A 64 8.26 2.57 3.20
CA GLY A 64 7.69 3.72 2.50
C GLY A 64 6.58 4.37 3.32
N PHE A 65 5.67 3.57 3.86
CA PHE A 65 4.60 4.02 4.75
C PHE A 65 5.14 4.71 6.01
N LYS A 66 6.01 4.04 6.77
CA LYS A 66 6.57 4.59 8.03
C LYS A 66 7.33 5.88 7.78
N THR A 67 8.17 5.93 6.75
CA THR A 67 8.92 7.15 6.42
C THR A 67 7.98 8.26 5.97
N THR A 68 6.91 7.97 5.23
CA THR A 68 5.87 8.95 4.87
C THR A 68 5.21 9.53 6.12
N VAL A 69 4.78 8.68 7.06
CA VAL A 69 4.14 9.13 8.31
C VAL A 69 5.09 9.98 9.14
N ILE A 70 6.31 9.49 9.40
CA ILE A 70 7.30 10.19 10.22
C ILE A 70 7.64 11.54 9.59
N SER A 71 7.97 11.58 8.31
CA SER A 71 8.29 12.84 7.62
C SER A 71 7.11 13.81 7.59
N GLY A 72 5.87 13.32 7.45
CA GLY A 72 4.66 14.14 7.51
C GLY A 72 4.43 14.76 8.89
N LEU A 73 4.63 13.98 9.96
CA LEU A 73 4.57 14.48 11.34
C LEU A 73 5.65 15.51 11.62
N LEU A 74 6.88 15.29 11.14
CA LEU A 74 7.97 16.26 11.27
C LEU A 74 7.66 17.56 10.50
N LEU A 75 7.05 17.47 9.31
CA LEU A 75 6.61 18.65 8.55
C LEU A 75 5.53 19.43 9.30
N ALA A 76 4.57 18.74 9.91
CA ALA A 76 3.55 19.36 10.75
C ALA A 76 4.17 20.03 11.98
N LEU A 77 5.10 19.36 12.66
CA LEU A 77 5.72 19.87 13.88
C LEU A 77 6.57 21.12 13.65
N PHE A 78 7.41 21.12 12.60
CA PHE A 78 8.42 22.15 12.41
C PHE A 78 8.04 23.26 11.42
N PHE A 79 7.11 23.02 10.50
CA PHE A 79 6.87 23.94 9.37
C PHE A 79 5.41 24.29 9.11
N HIS A 80 4.46 23.36 9.31
CA HIS A 80 3.05 23.57 8.92
C HIS A 80 2.09 23.78 10.09
N GLY A 81 2.48 23.41 11.31
CA GLY A 81 1.63 23.46 12.50
C GLY A 81 0.55 22.37 12.52
N TRP A 82 -0.18 22.29 13.64
CA TRP A 82 -1.25 21.32 13.88
C TRP A 82 -2.62 21.92 13.53
N THR A 83 -2.93 22.00 12.24
CA THR A 83 -4.23 22.49 11.77
C THR A 83 -5.27 21.37 11.72
N LEU A 84 -6.55 21.73 11.64
CA LEU A 84 -7.65 20.76 11.44
C LEU A 84 -7.37 19.82 10.26
N TRP A 85 -6.79 20.34 9.18
CA TRP A 85 -6.44 19.56 7.99
C TRP A 85 -5.34 18.52 8.23
N VAL A 86 -4.41 18.77 9.15
CA VAL A 86 -3.43 17.76 9.57
C VAL A 86 -4.13 16.59 10.26
N PHE A 87 -5.10 16.86 11.13
CA PHE A 87 -5.90 15.81 11.77
C PHE A 87 -6.75 15.02 10.77
N VAL A 88 -7.35 15.70 9.78
CA VAL A 88 -8.08 15.02 8.68
C VAL A 88 -7.14 14.06 7.92
N LYS A 89 -5.94 14.51 7.56
CA LYS A 89 -4.94 13.65 6.88
C LYS A 89 -4.52 12.46 7.73
N ILE A 90 -4.26 12.66 9.03
CA ILE A 90 -3.95 11.57 9.96
C ILE A 90 -5.10 10.56 10.01
N GLY A 91 -6.35 11.05 10.11
CA GLY A 91 -7.54 10.20 10.09
C GLY A 91 -7.65 9.37 8.82
N LEU A 92 -7.39 9.95 7.65
CA LEU A 92 -7.39 9.23 6.36
C LEU A 92 -6.31 8.15 6.29
N ILE A 93 -5.11 8.45 6.80
CA ILE A 93 -4.01 7.48 6.85
C ILE A 93 -4.35 6.31 7.78
N ILE A 94 -4.90 6.60 8.97
CA ILE A 94 -5.36 5.55 9.90
C ILE A 94 -6.46 4.71 9.24
N LEU A 95 -7.44 5.36 8.61
CA LEU A 95 -8.53 4.67 7.91
C LEU A 95 -7.99 3.76 6.80
N GLN A 96 -7.01 4.22 6.03
CA GLN A 96 -6.38 3.42 4.97
C GLN A 96 -5.73 2.15 5.54
N VAL A 97 -4.99 2.28 6.63
CA VAL A 97 -4.35 1.13 7.30
C VAL A 97 -5.39 0.17 7.85
N VAL A 98 -6.42 0.68 8.54
CA VAL A 98 -7.47 -0.16 9.12
C VAL A 98 -8.23 -0.92 8.04
N LEU A 99 -8.63 -0.26 6.95
CA LEU A 99 -9.37 -0.90 5.85
C LEU A 99 -8.52 -1.95 5.14
N THR A 100 -7.28 -1.63 4.80
CA THR A 100 -6.38 -2.55 4.09
C THR A 100 -6.02 -3.75 4.96
N MET A 101 -5.59 -3.55 6.21
CA MET A 101 -5.22 -4.65 7.11
C MET A 101 -6.42 -5.53 7.48
N SER A 102 -7.58 -4.93 7.77
CA SER A 102 -8.80 -5.70 8.06
C SER A 102 -9.21 -6.54 6.87
N TYR A 103 -9.07 -6.02 5.65
CA TYR A 103 -9.37 -6.78 4.43
C TYR A 103 -8.37 -7.91 4.19
N ILE A 104 -7.07 -7.65 4.39
CA ILE A 104 -6.02 -8.68 4.28
C ILE A 104 -6.32 -9.86 5.22
N ILE A 105 -6.58 -9.58 6.50
CA ILE A 105 -6.84 -10.60 7.51
C ILE A 105 -8.10 -11.43 7.16
N LYS A 106 -9.15 -10.77 6.66
CA LYS A 106 -10.44 -11.43 6.41
C LYS A 106 -10.51 -12.16 5.07
N ALA A 107 -9.88 -11.65 4.02
CA ALA A 107 -10.13 -12.09 2.64
C ALA A 107 -8.89 -12.60 1.90
N ILE A 108 -7.68 -12.27 2.36
CA ILE A 108 -6.43 -12.63 1.68
C ILE A 108 -5.66 -13.72 2.43
N GLN A 109 -5.45 -13.57 3.74
CA GLN A 109 -4.76 -14.57 4.56
C GLN A 109 -5.42 -15.97 4.52
N PRO A 110 -6.76 -16.11 4.44
CA PRO A 110 -7.40 -17.42 4.34
C PRO A 110 -7.24 -18.10 2.98
N LEU A 111 -6.71 -17.42 1.94
CA LEU A 111 -6.57 -18.01 0.61
C LEU A 111 -5.51 -19.12 0.61
N SER A 112 -5.92 -20.32 0.21
CA SER A 112 -5.04 -21.42 -0.14
C SER A 112 -4.85 -21.48 -1.65
N TYR A 113 -3.61 -21.68 -2.11
CA TYR A 113 -3.32 -21.82 -3.55
C TYR A 113 -3.13 -23.31 -3.91
N PRO A 114 -3.70 -23.80 -5.02
CA PRO A 114 -4.48 -23.05 -6.01
C PRO A 114 -5.82 -22.59 -5.46
N CYS A 115 -6.23 -21.37 -5.81
CA CYS A 115 -7.53 -20.81 -5.44
C CYS A 115 -8.41 -20.66 -6.69
N SER A 116 -9.72 -20.57 -6.51
CA SER A 116 -10.61 -20.30 -7.65
C SER A 116 -10.38 -18.88 -8.19
N PRO A 117 -10.65 -18.59 -9.48
CA PRO A 117 -10.62 -17.22 -10.00
C PRO A 117 -11.55 -16.25 -9.24
N GLY A 118 -12.65 -16.77 -8.70
CA GLY A 118 -13.57 -15.98 -7.84
C GLY A 118 -12.91 -15.56 -6.52
N ASP A 119 -12.16 -16.45 -5.89
CA ASP A 119 -11.40 -16.15 -4.66
C ASP A 119 -10.21 -15.24 -4.95
N TYR A 120 -9.55 -15.43 -6.10
CA TYR A 120 -8.46 -14.58 -6.56
C TYR A 120 -8.89 -13.11 -6.73
N ALA A 121 -10.16 -12.87 -7.07
CA ALA A 121 -10.71 -11.52 -7.19
C ALA A 121 -10.64 -10.69 -5.88
N ASN A 122 -10.43 -11.33 -4.73
CA ASN A 122 -10.21 -10.63 -3.47
C ASN A 122 -8.92 -9.79 -3.50
N TRP A 123 -7.88 -10.20 -4.23
CA TRP A 123 -6.69 -9.37 -4.43
C TRP A 123 -7.01 -8.07 -5.16
N TYR A 124 -7.81 -8.14 -6.23
CA TYR A 124 -8.25 -6.95 -6.97
C TYR A 124 -9.09 -6.01 -6.11
N LYS A 125 -9.94 -6.55 -5.23
CA LYS A 125 -10.69 -5.75 -4.25
C LYS A 125 -9.78 -5.07 -3.24
N LEU A 126 -8.75 -5.76 -2.71
CA LEU A 126 -7.75 -5.14 -1.83
C LEU A 126 -7.06 -3.97 -2.53
N PHE A 127 -6.62 -4.16 -3.78
CA PHE A 127 -5.99 -3.10 -4.55
C PHE A 127 -6.94 -1.93 -4.83
N SER A 128 -8.21 -2.21 -5.14
CA SER A 128 -9.22 -1.17 -5.30
C SER A 128 -9.40 -0.34 -4.02
N ILE A 129 -9.43 -0.97 -2.86
CA ILE A 129 -9.50 -0.27 -1.55
C ILE A 129 -8.27 0.62 -1.38
N SER A 130 -7.07 0.06 -1.60
CA SER A 130 -5.81 0.78 -1.45
C SER A 130 -5.72 1.99 -2.39
N LEU A 131 -5.99 1.80 -3.68
CA LEU A 131 -5.96 2.85 -4.70
C LEU A 131 -7.00 3.94 -4.44
N THR A 132 -8.21 3.56 -4.01
CA THR A 132 -9.26 4.53 -3.65
C THR A 132 -8.81 5.39 -2.48
N MET A 133 -8.18 4.81 -1.47
CA MET A 133 -7.64 5.55 -0.33
C MET A 133 -6.48 6.47 -0.75
N PHE A 134 -5.57 6.02 -1.61
CA PHE A 134 -4.53 6.89 -2.16
C PHE A 134 -5.10 8.05 -2.97
N ALA A 135 -6.09 7.80 -3.81
CA ALA A 135 -6.78 8.84 -4.57
C ALA A 135 -7.46 9.86 -3.63
N LEU A 136 -8.10 9.38 -2.55
CA LEU A 136 -8.72 10.25 -1.55
C LEU A 136 -7.68 11.10 -0.80
N VAL A 137 -6.55 10.51 -0.38
CA VAL A 137 -5.45 11.24 0.27
C VAL A 137 -4.88 12.30 -0.66
N LEU A 138 -4.69 11.99 -1.94
CA LEU A 138 -4.22 12.94 -2.95
C LEU A 138 -5.24 14.06 -3.16
N LEU A 139 -6.52 13.73 -3.32
CA LEU A 139 -7.59 14.70 -3.50
C LEU A 139 -7.64 15.70 -2.33
N VAL A 140 -7.63 15.18 -1.11
CA VAL A 140 -7.64 16.01 0.11
C VAL A 140 -6.37 16.84 0.24
N THR A 141 -5.22 16.29 -0.17
CA THR A 141 -3.94 16.99 -0.06
C THR A 141 -3.79 18.11 -1.09
N PHE A 142 -4.30 17.95 -2.31
CA PHE A 142 -4.10 18.90 -3.41
C PHE A 142 -5.28 19.84 -3.68
N PHE A 143 -6.51 19.48 -3.29
CA PHE A 143 -7.72 20.22 -3.70
C PHE A 143 -8.57 20.75 -2.54
N LEU A 144 -8.36 20.28 -1.31
CA LEU A 144 -9.11 20.71 -0.13
C LEU A 144 -8.25 21.55 0.84
N LEU A 145 -7.16 22.13 0.31
CA LEU A 145 -6.19 22.97 1.03
C LEU A 145 -5.95 24.28 0.30
#